data_AF-A0AAI9D7W1-F1
#
_entry.id   AF-A0AAI9D7W1-F1
#
_cell.length_a   1.000
_cell.length_b   1.000
_cell.length_c   1.000
_cell.angle_alpha   90.00
_cell.angle_beta   90.00
_cell.angle_gamma   90.00
#
_symmetry.space_group_name_H-M   'P 1'
#
loop_
_entity.id
_entity.type
_entity.pdbx_description
1 polymer ?
#
loop_
_entity_poly.entity_id
_entity_poly.type
_entity_poly.pdbx_seq_one_letter_code
_entity_poly.pdbx_strand_id
1 'polypeptide(L)'
;MKTEQEKLQCHFEKQREYQARAIARQRAKQADPEWRAEQYEKQRERQIKSAERAKNKPIKCRGLKGRTPNAAERRMMDKIGSLPCIACYVHGVTNENATIHHINGRTADGAHTYVLSLCECHHQHAAPAAVRAVYPWLVPVHADGTCGGKAEFETLNGTQEHLYALCLEMIA
;
A
#
# COMPACT_ATOMS: atom_id res chain seq x y z
N MET A 1 -34.00 40.90 -42.16
CA MET A 1 -33.23 39.71 -41.71
C MET A 1 -32.86 39.93 -40.25
N LYS A 2 -33.02 38.94 -39.36
CA LYS A 2 -32.62 39.10 -37.94
C LYS A 2 -31.11 39.27 -37.84
N THR A 3 -30.67 40.20 -37.00
CA THR A 3 -29.27 40.46 -36.68
C THR A 3 -28.62 39.26 -35.98
N GLU A 4 -27.30 39.17 -36.00
CA GLU A 4 -26.58 38.06 -35.36
C GLU A 4 -26.79 38.02 -33.84
N GLN A 5 -26.92 39.18 -33.22
CA GLN A 5 -27.21 39.32 -31.79
C GLN A 5 -28.62 38.77 -31.45
N GLU A 6 -29.64 39.08 -32.26
CA GLU A 6 -31.00 38.55 -32.09
C GLU A 6 -31.08 37.03 -32.30
N LYS A 7 -30.25 36.48 -33.20
CA LYS A 7 -30.15 35.02 -33.40
C LYS A 7 -29.53 34.34 -32.19
N LEU A 8 -28.47 34.92 -31.62
CA LEU A 8 -27.79 34.38 -30.45
C LEU A 8 -28.69 34.41 -29.20
N GLN A 9 -29.42 35.51 -29.00
CA GLN A 9 -30.36 35.64 -27.89
C GLN A 9 -31.50 34.62 -27.98
N CYS A 10 -32.08 34.43 -29.18
CA CYS A 10 -33.11 33.42 -29.41
C CYS A 10 -32.60 31.98 -29.13
N HIS A 11 -31.33 31.69 -29.41
CA HIS A 11 -30.73 30.40 -29.09
C HIS A 11 -30.58 30.19 -27.58
N PHE A 12 -30.10 31.20 -26.83
CA PHE A 12 -29.99 31.13 -25.38
C PHE A 12 -31.35 30.97 -24.69
N GLU A 13 -32.38 31.68 -25.18
CA GLU A 13 -33.76 31.55 -24.68
C GLU A 13 -34.29 30.13 -24.90
N LYS A 14 -34.11 29.57 -26.10
CA LYS A 14 -34.47 28.17 -26.38
C LYS A 14 -33.74 27.17 -25.49
N GLN A 15 -32.44 27.38 -25.24
CA GLN A 15 -31.67 26.53 -24.32
C GLN A 15 -32.19 26.62 -22.88
N ARG A 16 -32.50 27.83 -22.40
CA ARG A 16 -33.08 28.04 -21.06
C ARG A 16 -34.46 27.40 -20.94
N GLU A 17 -35.31 27.52 -21.95
CA GLU A 17 -36.62 26.87 -21.98
C GLU A 17 -36.50 25.35 -21.97
N TYR A 18 -35.56 24.79 -22.75
CA TYR A 18 -35.29 23.36 -22.76
C TYR A 18 -34.83 22.87 -21.38
N GLN A 19 -33.90 23.57 -20.75
CA GLN A 19 -33.43 23.27 -19.40
C GLN A 19 -34.56 23.37 -18.37
N ALA A 20 -35.38 24.42 -18.44
CA ALA A 20 -36.53 24.60 -17.55
C ALA A 20 -37.55 23.45 -17.69
N ARG A 21 -37.83 23.02 -18.92
CA ARG A 21 -38.71 21.86 -19.19
C ARG A 21 -38.12 20.55 -18.67
N ALA A 22 -36.82 20.34 -18.82
CA ALA A 22 -36.13 19.16 -18.29
C ALA A 22 -36.19 19.12 -16.76
N ILE A 23 -35.93 20.24 -16.09
CA ILE A 23 -36.02 20.38 -14.63
C ILE A 23 -37.47 20.15 -14.15
N ALA A 24 -38.47 20.72 -14.84
CA ALA A 24 -39.88 20.52 -14.51
C ALA A 24 -40.28 19.05 -14.61
N ARG A 25 -39.86 18.35 -15.67
CA ARG A 25 -40.09 16.90 -15.82
C ARG A 25 -39.42 16.09 -14.72
N GLN A 26 -38.19 16.44 -14.35
CA GLN A 26 -37.48 15.77 -13.26
C GLN A 26 -38.15 16.01 -11.90
N ARG A 27 -38.63 17.23 -11.62
CA ARG A 27 -39.39 17.56 -10.41
C ARG A 27 -40.71 16.82 -10.35
N ALA A 28 -41.46 16.77 -11.45
CA ALA A 28 -42.72 16.02 -11.53
C ALA A 28 -42.49 14.51 -11.27
N LYS A 29 -41.42 13.96 -11.85
CA LYS A 29 -41.00 12.57 -11.63
C LYS A 29 -40.57 12.28 -10.18
N GLN A 30 -39.95 13.25 -9.50
CA GLN A 30 -39.60 13.12 -8.08
C GLN A 30 -40.80 13.33 -7.15
N ALA A 31 -41.80 14.11 -7.56
CA ALA A 31 -43.02 14.32 -6.78
C ALA A 31 -43.88 13.04 -6.73
N ASP A 32 -43.85 12.24 -7.79
CA ASP A 32 -44.52 10.95 -7.87
C ASP A 32 -44.10 10.02 -6.70
N PRO A 33 -45.05 9.66 -5.81
CA PRO A 33 -44.79 8.76 -4.68
C PRO A 33 -44.33 7.36 -5.09
N GLU A 34 -44.84 6.82 -6.20
CA GLU A 34 -44.48 5.46 -6.66
C GLU A 34 -43.03 5.44 -7.14
N TRP A 35 -42.63 6.45 -7.92
CA TRP A 35 -41.26 6.59 -8.38
C TRP A 35 -40.27 6.73 -7.21
N ARG A 36 -40.62 7.51 -6.17
CA ARG A 36 -39.79 7.63 -4.95
C ARG A 36 -39.65 6.29 -4.22
N ALA A 37 -40.76 5.56 -4.04
CA ALA A 37 -40.75 4.26 -3.39
C ALA A 37 -39.85 3.25 -4.15
N GLU A 38 -39.95 3.24 -5.48
CA GLU A 38 -39.11 2.40 -6.35
C GLU A 38 -37.61 2.76 -6.22
N GLN A 39 -37.27 4.05 -6.14
CA GLN A 39 -35.87 4.46 -5.93
C GLN A 39 -35.34 4.04 -4.55
N TYR A 40 -36.16 4.15 -3.49
CA TYR A 40 -35.78 3.67 -2.16
C TYR A 40 -35.55 2.16 -2.13
N GLU A 41 -36.39 1.39 -2.84
CA GLU A 41 -36.21 -0.07 -2.94
C GLU A 41 -34.93 -0.42 -3.69
N LYS A 42 -34.66 0.24 -4.83
CA LYS A 42 -33.39 0.10 -5.56
C LYS A 42 -32.18 0.45 -4.69
N GLN A 43 -32.29 1.46 -3.84
CA GLN A 43 -31.22 1.82 -2.91
C GLN A 43 -31.03 0.74 -1.83
N ARG A 44 -32.13 0.22 -1.25
CA ARG A 44 -32.09 -0.90 -0.29
C ARG A 44 -31.45 -2.15 -0.89
N GLU A 45 -31.88 -2.57 -2.09
CA GLU A 45 -31.30 -3.72 -2.78
C GLU A 45 -29.79 -3.56 -3.00
N ARG A 46 -29.33 -2.36 -3.37
CA ARG A 46 -27.89 -2.07 -3.54
C ARG A 46 -27.15 -2.20 -2.22
N GLN A 47 -27.72 -1.70 -1.13
CA GLN A 47 -27.13 -1.83 0.21
C GLN A 47 -27.05 -3.29 0.64
N ILE A 48 -28.12 -4.08 0.44
CA ILE A 48 -28.16 -5.52 0.73
C ILE A 48 -27.09 -6.26 -0.07
N LYS A 49 -27.05 -6.07 -1.41
CA LYS A 49 -26.04 -6.69 -2.28
C LYS A 49 -24.62 -6.31 -1.89
N SER A 50 -24.39 -5.05 -1.47
CA SER A 50 -23.08 -4.60 -0.98
C SER A 50 -22.69 -5.28 0.33
N ALA A 51 -23.63 -5.41 1.27
CA ALA A 51 -23.41 -6.09 2.54
C ALA A 51 -23.14 -7.59 2.34
N GLU A 52 -23.86 -8.26 1.45
CA GLU A 52 -23.62 -9.67 1.10
C GLU A 52 -22.24 -9.88 0.47
N ARG A 53 -21.84 -9.02 -0.46
CA ARG A 53 -20.49 -9.05 -1.04
C ARG A 53 -19.39 -8.84 -0.01
N ALA A 54 -19.63 -7.98 0.99
CA ALA A 54 -18.68 -7.77 2.08
C ALA A 54 -18.58 -9.00 3.00
N LYS A 55 -19.71 -9.64 3.32
CA LYS A 55 -19.75 -10.89 4.10
C LYS A 55 -19.03 -12.04 3.41
N ASN A 56 -19.24 -12.20 2.10
CA ASN A 56 -18.69 -13.30 1.33
C ASN A 56 -17.33 -12.98 0.68
N LYS A 57 -16.65 -11.93 1.14
CA LYS A 57 -15.35 -11.54 0.59
C LYS A 57 -14.31 -12.55 1.06
N PRO A 58 -13.65 -13.30 0.16
CA PRO A 58 -12.65 -14.28 0.56
C PRO A 58 -11.51 -13.58 1.30
N ILE A 59 -11.17 -14.10 2.48
CA ILE A 59 -9.99 -13.68 3.23
C ILE A 59 -8.79 -14.19 2.44
N LYS A 60 -8.11 -13.31 1.69
CA LYS A 60 -6.85 -13.65 1.06
C LYS A 60 -5.81 -13.89 2.16
N CYS A 61 -5.47 -15.14 2.41
CA CYS A 61 -4.31 -15.50 3.22
C CYS A 61 -3.05 -15.12 2.43
N ARG A 62 -2.51 -13.93 2.70
CA ARG A 62 -1.14 -13.54 2.31
C ARG A 62 -0.37 -13.29 3.61
N GLY A 63 0.33 -14.32 4.09
CA GLY A 63 1.09 -14.28 5.34
C GLY A 63 0.22 -13.88 6.55
N LEU A 64 0.84 -13.82 7.73
CA LEU A 64 0.22 -13.17 8.87
C LEU A 64 0.14 -11.68 8.54
N LYS A 65 -1.04 -11.23 8.10
CA LYS A 65 -1.28 -9.82 7.79
C LYS A 65 -1.10 -9.01 9.08
N GLY A 66 -0.04 -8.20 9.11
CA GLY A 66 0.25 -7.30 10.23
C GLY A 66 -0.73 -6.14 10.34
N ARG A 67 -0.51 -5.30 11.35
CA ARG A 67 -1.20 -4.00 11.49
C ARG A 67 -0.84 -3.11 10.28
N THR A 68 -1.71 -2.16 9.97
CA THR A 68 -1.38 -1.08 9.03
C THR A 68 -0.47 -0.06 9.72
N PRO A 69 0.67 0.33 9.14
CA PRO A 69 1.52 1.37 9.71
C PRO A 69 0.78 2.71 9.79
N ASN A 70 0.99 3.45 10.87
CA ASN A 70 0.54 4.83 10.97
C ASN A 70 1.43 5.76 10.12
N ALA A 71 1.08 7.04 10.01
CA ALA A 71 1.80 7.98 9.15
C ALA A 71 3.26 8.22 9.58
N ALA A 72 3.56 8.21 10.89
CA ALA A 72 4.93 8.38 11.39
C ALA A 72 5.77 7.13 11.15
N GLU A 73 5.21 5.95 11.40
CA GLU A 73 5.81 4.66 11.09
C GLU A 73 6.14 4.56 9.60
N ARG A 74 5.19 4.95 8.74
CA ARG A 74 5.39 4.92 7.29
C ARG A 74 6.55 5.80 6.84
N ARG A 75 6.66 7.03 7.36
CA ARG A 75 7.79 7.93 7.03
C ARG A 75 9.13 7.34 7.43
N MET A 76 9.23 6.68 8.59
CA MET A 76 10.47 6.05 9.02
C MET A 76 10.79 4.81 8.18
N MET A 77 9.79 3.97 7.87
CA MET A 77 9.95 2.85 6.94
C MET A 77 10.44 3.30 5.58
N ASP A 78 9.87 4.38 5.02
CA ASP A 78 10.26 4.89 3.71
C ASP A 78 11.72 5.41 3.73
N LYS A 79 12.15 6.07 4.82
CA LYS A 79 13.55 6.46 5.02
C LYS A 79 14.48 5.24 5.06
N ILE A 80 14.21 4.28 5.94
CA ILE A 80 15.04 3.07 6.09
C ILE A 80 15.05 2.25 4.79
N GLY A 81 13.89 2.10 4.14
CA GLY A 81 13.74 1.33 2.90
C GLY A 81 14.39 1.98 1.68
N SER A 82 14.81 3.24 1.77
CA SER A 82 15.63 3.90 0.75
C SER A 82 17.13 3.64 0.89
N LEU A 83 17.57 3.07 2.01
CA LEU A 83 18.97 2.70 2.23
C LEU A 83 19.35 1.44 1.44
N PRO A 84 20.63 1.30 1.04
CA PRO A 84 21.15 0.02 0.56
C PRO A 84 21.06 -1.04 1.65
N CYS A 85 21.31 -2.30 1.29
CA CYS A 85 21.35 -3.41 2.24
C CYS A 85 22.34 -3.11 3.37
N ILE A 86 21.83 -2.97 4.59
CA ILE A 86 22.65 -2.61 5.75
C ILE A 86 23.65 -3.71 6.09
N ALA A 87 23.28 -4.97 5.87
CA ALA A 87 24.17 -6.10 6.08
C ALA A 87 25.27 -6.18 5.00
N CYS A 88 25.04 -5.74 3.76
CA CYS A 88 26.13 -5.59 2.79
C CYS A 88 27.06 -4.43 3.19
N TYR A 89 26.47 -3.34 3.67
CA TYR A 89 27.19 -2.11 4.00
C TYR A 89 28.27 -2.32 5.08
N VAL A 90 27.99 -3.12 6.11
CA VAL A 90 29.00 -3.43 7.16
C VAL A 90 30.21 -4.21 6.63
N HIS A 91 30.08 -4.85 5.46
CA HIS A 91 31.19 -5.53 4.76
C HIS A 91 31.81 -4.66 3.65
N GLY A 92 31.49 -3.37 3.59
CA GLY A 92 31.99 -2.44 2.59
C GLY A 92 31.37 -2.61 1.20
N VAL A 93 30.22 -3.28 1.10
CA VAL A 93 29.50 -3.52 -0.16
C VAL A 93 28.20 -2.73 -0.19
N THR A 94 27.98 -1.95 -1.26
CA THR A 94 26.72 -1.25 -1.48
C THR A 94 25.81 -2.08 -2.39
N ASN A 95 24.63 -2.45 -1.91
CA ASN A 95 23.60 -3.12 -2.69
C ASN A 95 22.25 -2.40 -2.55
N GLU A 96 21.81 -1.74 -3.61
CA GLU A 96 20.60 -0.91 -3.61
C GLU A 96 19.30 -1.72 -3.75
N ASN A 97 19.39 -3.01 -4.11
CA ASN A 97 18.23 -3.89 -4.25
C ASN A 97 17.78 -4.44 -2.90
N ALA A 98 17.40 -3.55 -1.99
CA ALA A 98 16.99 -3.88 -0.64
C ALA A 98 15.48 -3.74 -0.42
N THR A 99 14.97 -4.56 0.50
CA THR A 99 13.57 -4.60 0.91
C THR A 99 13.46 -4.52 2.43
N ILE A 100 12.30 -4.12 2.92
CA ILE A 100 12.06 -3.98 4.36
C ILE A 100 11.93 -5.36 5.02
N HIS A 101 12.78 -5.58 6.02
CA HIS A 101 12.71 -6.67 6.98
C HIS A 101 12.21 -6.17 8.34
N HIS A 102 11.31 -6.90 8.99
CA HIS A 102 10.78 -6.57 10.32
C HIS A 102 11.53 -7.35 11.41
N ILE A 103 12.10 -6.65 12.40
CA ILE A 103 12.89 -7.30 13.46
C ILE A 103 11.99 -7.96 14.51
N ASN A 104 10.90 -7.30 14.91
CA ASN A 104 10.00 -7.76 15.97
C ASN A 104 8.53 -7.85 15.51
N GLY A 105 8.30 -8.55 14.41
CA GLY A 105 6.96 -8.78 13.88
C GLY A 105 6.31 -7.53 13.29
N ARG A 106 4.97 -7.54 13.15
CA ARG A 106 4.21 -6.53 12.41
C ARG A 106 2.97 -5.99 13.13
N THR A 107 2.81 -6.28 14.42
CA THR A 107 1.58 -6.00 15.16
C THR A 107 1.77 -5.01 16.31
N ALA A 108 2.91 -5.08 17.00
CA ALA A 108 3.21 -4.19 18.12
C ALA A 108 3.28 -2.70 17.70
N ASP A 109 3.15 -1.81 18.67
CA ASP A 109 3.38 -0.38 18.46
C ASP A 109 4.86 -0.14 18.15
N GLY A 110 5.14 0.62 17.09
CA GLY A 110 6.51 0.82 16.61
C GLY A 110 7.12 -0.40 15.88
N ALA A 111 6.37 -1.48 15.66
CA ALA A 111 6.89 -2.64 14.90
C ALA A 111 7.33 -2.23 13.49
N HIS A 112 6.66 -1.24 12.90
CA HIS A 112 6.97 -0.73 11.57
C HIS A 112 8.13 0.27 11.56
N THR A 113 8.49 0.89 12.69
CA THR A 113 9.73 1.66 12.80
C THR A 113 10.94 0.78 13.01
N TYR A 114 10.76 -0.40 13.62
CA TYR A 114 11.85 -1.32 13.96
C TYR A 114 12.12 -2.33 12.85
N VAL A 115 12.76 -1.83 11.79
CA VAL A 115 12.97 -2.52 10.51
C VAL A 115 14.40 -2.37 9.99
N LEU A 116 14.83 -3.29 9.12
CA LEU A 116 16.11 -3.22 8.40
C LEU A 116 15.87 -3.12 6.88
N SER A 117 16.80 -2.50 6.17
CA SER A 117 16.89 -2.58 4.71
C SER A 117 17.82 -3.74 4.33
N LEU A 118 17.28 -4.83 3.77
CA LEU A 118 18.05 -6.04 3.43
C LEU A 118 17.84 -6.46 1.98
N CYS A 119 18.94 -6.82 1.30
CA CYS A 119 18.86 -7.43 -0.03
C CYS A 119 18.28 -8.85 0.05
N GLU A 120 17.87 -9.39 -1.10
CA GLU A 120 17.26 -10.73 -1.18
C GLU A 120 18.06 -11.83 -0.48
N CYS A 121 19.40 -11.80 -0.65
CA CYS A 121 20.29 -12.80 -0.08
C CYS A 121 20.61 -12.62 1.41
N HIS A 122 20.30 -11.44 1.97
CA HIS A 122 20.32 -11.19 3.40
C HIS A 122 18.93 -11.26 4.04
N HIS A 123 17.86 -11.29 3.23
CA HIS A 123 16.48 -11.30 3.69
C HIS A 123 15.88 -12.71 3.69
N GLN A 124 15.69 -13.35 2.53
CA GLN A 124 14.88 -14.58 2.40
C GLN A 124 15.55 -15.75 1.69
N HIS A 125 16.38 -15.52 0.66
CA HIS A 125 16.86 -16.61 -0.20
C HIS A 125 18.36 -16.79 -0.09
N ALA A 126 18.83 -18.03 0.08
CA ALA A 126 20.26 -18.28 0.15
C ALA A 126 20.93 -18.06 -1.22
N ALA A 127 22.05 -17.33 -1.22
CA ALA A 127 22.90 -17.26 -2.41
C ALA A 127 23.47 -18.66 -2.76
N PRO A 128 23.84 -18.90 -4.04
CA PRO A 128 24.47 -20.16 -4.44
C PRO A 128 25.69 -20.50 -3.57
N ALA A 129 25.92 -21.79 -3.30
CA ALA A 129 26.99 -22.23 -2.39
C ALA A 129 28.38 -21.73 -2.81
N ALA A 130 28.67 -21.69 -4.11
CA ALA A 130 29.92 -21.14 -4.63
C ALA A 130 30.11 -19.65 -4.32
N VAL A 131 29.02 -18.87 -4.30
CA VAL A 131 29.06 -17.44 -3.94
C VAL A 131 29.28 -17.29 -2.44
N ARG A 132 28.60 -18.09 -1.61
CA ARG A 132 28.78 -18.07 -0.14
C ARG A 132 30.17 -18.55 0.29
N ALA A 133 30.84 -19.39 -0.51
CA ALA A 133 32.24 -19.73 -0.25
C ALA A 133 33.18 -18.51 -0.37
N VAL A 134 32.83 -17.53 -1.22
CA VAL A 134 33.57 -16.27 -1.37
C VAL A 134 33.08 -15.22 -0.36
N TYR A 135 31.77 -15.16 -0.14
CA TYR A 135 31.12 -14.21 0.78
C TYR A 135 30.37 -14.98 1.88
N PRO A 136 31.07 -15.50 2.91
CA PRO A 136 30.46 -16.34 3.93
C PRO A 136 29.37 -15.61 4.73
N TRP A 137 29.44 -14.28 4.82
CA TRP A 137 28.46 -13.42 5.47
C TRP A 137 27.15 -13.21 4.70
N LEU A 138 27.09 -13.64 3.44
CA LEU A 138 25.91 -13.49 2.57
C LEU A 138 24.89 -14.62 2.83
N VAL A 139 24.31 -14.60 4.02
CA VAL A 139 23.29 -15.54 4.49
C VAL A 139 21.98 -14.82 4.80
N PRO A 140 20.80 -15.43 4.55
CA PRO A 140 19.53 -14.77 4.78
C PRO A 140 19.14 -14.80 6.27
N VAL A 141 18.54 -13.72 6.79
CA VAL A 141 18.04 -13.67 8.17
C VAL A 141 16.85 -14.61 8.39
N HIS A 142 16.00 -14.78 7.36
CA HIS A 142 15.04 -15.87 7.31
C HIS A 142 15.71 -17.08 6.68
N ALA A 143 15.76 -18.19 7.42
CA ALA A 143 16.45 -19.39 6.95
C ALA A 143 15.82 -19.91 5.64
N ASP A 144 16.69 -20.25 4.69
CA ASP A 144 16.33 -20.91 3.43
C ASP A 144 16.87 -22.35 3.48
N GLY A 145 15.97 -23.29 3.79
CA GLY A 145 16.34 -24.65 4.15
C GLY A 145 17.21 -24.69 5.41
N THR A 146 18.48 -25.08 5.25
CA THR A 146 19.47 -25.14 6.34
C THR A 146 20.46 -23.98 6.32
N CYS A 147 20.29 -22.99 5.43
CA CYS A 147 21.19 -21.86 5.29
C CYS A 147 20.60 -20.60 5.91
N GLY A 148 21.39 -19.89 6.72
CA GLY A 148 21.02 -18.65 7.35
C GLY A 148 20.19 -18.85 8.60
N GLY A 149 19.21 -17.97 8.78
CA GLY A 149 18.47 -17.83 10.02
C GLY A 149 19.12 -16.81 10.95
N LYS A 150 18.30 -16.26 11.87
CA LYS A 150 18.68 -15.16 12.76
C LYS A 150 20.05 -15.35 13.43
N ALA A 151 20.30 -16.53 14.03
CA ALA A 151 21.52 -16.76 14.77
C ALA A 151 22.79 -16.72 13.89
N GLU A 152 22.77 -17.38 12.73
CA GLU A 152 23.90 -17.38 11.79
C GLU A 152 24.09 -15.99 11.18
N PHE A 153 22.99 -15.35 10.75
CA PHE A 153 22.99 -14.00 10.23
C PHE A 153 23.62 -13.00 11.21
N GLU A 154 23.18 -13.00 12.48
CA GLU A 154 23.67 -12.06 13.49
C GLU A 154 25.13 -12.33 13.87
N THR A 155 25.57 -13.59 13.84
CA THR A 155 26.97 -13.97 14.09
C THR A 155 27.91 -13.39 13.02
N LEU A 156 27.47 -13.36 11.75
CA LEU A 156 28.31 -12.96 10.62
C LEU A 156 28.21 -11.48 10.23
N ASN A 157 27.11 -10.80 10.60
CA ASN A 157 26.83 -9.43 10.17
C ASN A 157 26.66 -8.44 11.34
N GLY A 158 26.55 -8.93 12.59
CA GLY A 158 26.14 -8.13 13.75
C GLY A 158 24.66 -8.30 14.08
N THR A 159 24.28 -7.97 15.32
CA THR A 159 22.88 -8.13 15.78
C THR A 159 21.93 -7.25 14.98
N GLN A 160 20.67 -7.67 14.85
CA GLN A 160 19.66 -6.84 14.19
C GLN A 160 19.49 -5.48 14.89
N GLU A 161 19.63 -5.43 16.22
CA GLU A 161 19.66 -4.19 17.02
C GLU A 161 20.80 -3.27 16.58
N HIS A 162 22.01 -3.81 16.37
CA HIS A 162 23.16 -3.03 15.94
C HIS A 162 22.98 -2.52 14.50
N LEU A 163 22.54 -3.38 13.59
CA LEU A 163 22.24 -2.99 12.21
C LEU A 163 21.13 -1.94 12.13
N TYR A 164 20.14 -2.01 13.02
CA TYR A 164 19.10 -0.99 13.14
C TYR A 164 19.68 0.35 13.60
N ALA A 165 20.57 0.35 14.59
CA ALA A 165 21.25 1.58 15.03
C ALA A 165 22.02 2.24 13.86
N LEU A 166 22.72 1.45 13.04
CA LEU A 166 23.38 1.96 11.84
C LEU A 166 22.39 2.54 10.82
N CYS A 167 21.23 1.90 10.63
CA CYS A 167 20.19 2.47 9.77
C CYS A 167 19.73 3.84 10.28
N LEU A 168 19.59 4.01 11.60
CA LEU A 168 19.22 5.29 12.21
C LEU A 168 20.29 6.36 12.00
N GLU A 169 21.57 6.01 12.12
CA GLU A 169 22.69 6.93 11.86
C GLU A 169 22.71 7.40 10.40
N MET A 170 22.39 6.53 9.44
CA MET A 170 22.39 6.87 8.01
C MET A 170 21.24 7.78 7.57
N ILE A 171 20.14 7.84 8.34
CA ILE A 171 18.94 8.65 8.02
C ILE A 171 18.77 9.89 8.90
N ALA A 172 19.73 10.11 9.81
CA ALA A 172 19.78 11.23 10.74
C ALA A 172 20.04 12.56 10.02
#